data_AF-A0A261CH63-F1
#
_entry.id   AF-A0A261CH63-F1
#
_cell.length_a   1.000
_cell.length_b   1.000
_cell.length_c   1.000
_cell.angle_alpha   90.00
_cell.angle_beta   90.00
_cell.angle_gamma   90.00
#
_symmetry.space_group_name_H-M   'P 1'
#
loop_
_entity.id
_entity.type
_entity.pdbx_description
1 polymer ?
#
loop_
_entity_poly.entity_id
_entity_poly.type
_entity_poly.pdbx_seq_one_letter_code
_entity_poly.pdbx_strand_id
1 'polypeptide(L)'
;MQLLRHVDLKVLKSLEVRRQLETEQFLFNRESISEVVLDLDILKNCKNLESLHVRRFSISSPFCMFAHIPDLKVIMQTIYCEDLLLFKQTMENSDINAYSQILFEQFPDKSRFLEAIGLAENGKKSVRVFPSKLILTYDPAWRYMYFGWK
;
A
#
# COMPACT_ATOMS: atom_id res chain seq x y z
N MET A 1 9.77 -10.06 -12.56
CA MET A 1 8.74 -10.53 -13.53
C MET A 1 9.18 -10.25 -14.97
N GLN A 2 9.32 -11.28 -15.82
CA GLN A 2 9.74 -11.08 -17.23
C GLN A 2 8.59 -10.64 -18.15
N LEU A 3 7.35 -11.10 -17.89
CA LEU A 3 6.18 -10.82 -18.73
C LEU A 3 5.86 -9.33 -18.86
N LEU A 4 6.04 -8.54 -17.79
CA LEU A 4 5.81 -7.10 -17.81
C LEU A 4 6.72 -6.34 -18.78
N ARG A 5 7.84 -6.93 -19.23
CA ARG A 5 8.72 -6.33 -20.25
C ARG A 5 8.10 -6.29 -21.64
N HIS A 6 7.05 -7.08 -21.86
CA HIS A 6 6.32 -7.15 -23.13
C HIS A 6 5.02 -6.35 -23.12
N VAL A 7 4.72 -5.67 -22.01
CA VAL A 7 3.54 -4.80 -21.86
C VAL A 7 3.99 -3.37 -22.09
N ASP A 8 3.20 -2.60 -22.84
CA ASP A 8 3.40 -1.15 -22.90
C ASP A 8 2.97 -0.50 -21.58
N LEU A 9 3.96 -0.28 -20.72
CA LEU A 9 3.80 0.29 -19.39
C LEU A 9 3.28 1.74 -19.42
N LYS A 10 3.37 2.43 -20.56
CA LYS A 10 2.84 3.80 -20.68
C LYS A 10 1.31 3.81 -20.75
N VAL A 11 0.67 2.72 -21.17
CA VAL A 11 -0.80 2.65 -21.28
C VAL A 11 -1.43 1.74 -20.22
N LEU A 12 -0.61 1.11 -19.38
CA LEU A 12 -1.06 0.19 -18.34
C LEU A 12 -1.84 0.94 -17.25
N LYS A 13 -3.14 0.65 -17.15
CA LYS A 13 -4.03 1.23 -16.15
C LYS A 13 -4.24 0.39 -14.90
N SER A 14 -4.18 -0.93 -15.02
CA SER A 14 -4.38 -1.84 -13.90
C SER A 14 -3.44 -3.03 -14.00
N LEU A 15 -2.86 -3.41 -12.88
CA LEU A 15 -2.06 -4.61 -12.73
C LEU A 15 -2.55 -5.42 -11.54
N GLU A 16 -2.86 -6.67 -11.80
CA GLU A 16 -3.17 -7.63 -10.76
C GLU A 16 -2.22 -8.83 -10.81
N VAL A 17 -1.57 -9.11 -9.70
CA VAL A 17 -0.66 -10.25 -9.50
C VAL A 17 -1.23 -11.11 -8.38
N ARG A 18 -1.55 -12.36 -8.70
CA ARG A 18 -2.11 -13.31 -7.73
C ARG A 18 -1.38 -14.64 -7.81
N ARG A 19 -1.06 -15.22 -6.66
CA ARG A 19 -0.70 -16.64 -6.56
C ARG A 19 -1.97 -17.48 -6.57
N GLN A 20 -2.12 -18.35 -7.58
CA GLN A 20 -3.15 -19.39 -7.56
C GLN A 20 -2.80 -20.41 -6.45
N LEU A 21 -3.77 -20.69 -5.59
CA LEU A 21 -3.73 -21.81 -4.64
C LEU A 21 -4.96 -22.67 -4.96
N GLU A 22 -4.91 -23.96 -4.63
CA GLU A 22 -6.04 -24.89 -4.82
C GLU A 22 -7.24 -24.56 -3.90
N THR A 23 -7.06 -23.73 -2.87
CA THR A 23 -8.12 -23.30 -1.96
C THR A 23 -8.29 -21.77 -1.92
N GLU A 24 -9.54 -21.33 -2.14
CA GLU A 24 -9.94 -19.93 -2.32
C GLU A 24 -9.97 -19.10 -1.03
N GLN A 25 -9.68 -19.72 0.12
CA GLN A 25 -9.89 -19.05 1.39
C GLN A 25 -8.70 -18.17 1.73
N PHE A 26 -8.99 -16.92 2.10
CA PHE A 26 -8.07 -15.89 2.59
C PHE A 26 -7.31 -15.09 1.53
N LEU A 27 -7.91 -13.94 1.20
CA LEU A 27 -7.42 -12.95 0.24
C LEU A 27 -6.24 -12.12 0.75
N PHE A 28 -6.03 -12.03 2.08
CA PHE A 28 -4.97 -11.24 2.73
C PHE A 28 -4.65 -11.77 4.14
N ASN A 29 -4.58 -13.09 4.34
CA ASN A 29 -4.06 -13.63 5.60
C ASN A 29 -2.53 -13.67 5.54
N ARG A 30 -1.87 -13.21 6.60
CA ARG A 30 -0.40 -13.22 6.72
C ARG A 30 0.15 -14.65 6.61
N GLU A 31 -0.62 -15.63 7.06
CA GLU A 31 -0.27 -17.06 7.01
C GLU A 31 -0.19 -17.63 5.59
N SER A 32 -0.73 -16.95 4.56
CA SER A 32 -0.69 -17.40 3.17
C SER A 32 0.25 -16.58 2.28
N ILE A 33 1.10 -15.73 2.86
CA ILE A 33 2.10 -14.97 2.13
C ILE A 33 3.20 -15.91 1.64
N SER A 34 3.52 -15.82 0.35
CA SER A 34 4.63 -16.56 -0.24
C SER A 34 5.97 -16.09 0.33
N GLU A 35 6.92 -17.01 0.50
CA GLU A 35 8.34 -16.67 0.76
C GLU A 35 8.99 -15.92 -0.42
N VAL A 36 8.31 -15.89 -1.57
CA VAL A 36 8.75 -15.18 -2.76
C VAL A 36 8.40 -13.71 -2.60
N VAL A 37 9.41 -12.87 -2.61
CA VAL A 37 9.29 -11.42 -2.59
C VAL A 37 9.31 -10.90 -4.02
N LEU A 38 8.39 -10.00 -4.34
CA LEU A 38 8.33 -9.34 -5.65
C LEU A 38 9.06 -8.01 -5.63
N ASP A 39 10.07 -7.91 -6.49
CA ASP A 39 10.61 -6.65 -6.95
C ASP A 39 9.78 -6.16 -8.15
N LEU A 40 9.15 -5.00 -7.97
CA LEU A 40 8.29 -4.32 -8.93
C LEU A 40 8.93 -3.03 -9.46
N ASP A 41 10.25 -2.92 -9.43
CA ASP A 41 10.98 -1.71 -9.87
C ASP A 41 10.73 -1.35 -11.34
N ILE A 42 10.32 -2.33 -12.13
CA ILE A 42 9.86 -2.14 -13.51
C ILE A 42 8.68 -1.17 -13.61
N LEU A 43 7.89 -0.99 -12.53
CA LEU A 43 6.72 -0.11 -12.49
C LEU A 43 7.04 1.35 -12.15
N LYS A 44 8.30 1.72 -11.85
CA LYS A 44 8.67 3.09 -11.40
C LYS A 44 8.20 4.24 -12.29
N ASN A 45 7.99 3.97 -13.58
CA ASN A 45 7.57 4.96 -14.57
C ASN A 45 6.13 4.77 -15.05
N CYS A 46 5.35 3.87 -14.44
CA CYS A 46 3.96 3.58 -14.79
C CYS A 46 3.01 4.65 -14.22
N LYS A 47 3.09 5.87 -14.75
CA LYS A 47 2.31 7.03 -14.27
C LYS A 47 0.80 6.90 -14.45
N ASN A 48 0.38 6.09 -15.43
CA ASN A 48 -1.03 5.88 -15.76
C ASN A 48 -1.65 4.69 -15.01
N LEU A 49 -0.88 4.04 -14.11
CA LEU A 49 -1.38 2.93 -13.31
C LEU A 49 -2.33 3.48 -12.25
N GLU A 50 -3.61 3.13 -12.37
CA GLU A 50 -4.69 3.55 -11.48
C GLU A 50 -4.99 2.50 -10.40
N SER A 51 -4.65 1.22 -10.65
CA SER A 51 -4.90 0.13 -9.72
C SER A 51 -3.75 -0.89 -9.70
N LEU A 52 -3.27 -1.23 -8.51
CA LEU A 52 -2.25 -2.27 -8.28
C LEU A 52 -2.69 -3.21 -7.16
N HIS A 53 -3.06 -4.43 -7.54
CA HIS A 53 -3.43 -5.49 -6.60
C HIS A 53 -2.39 -6.61 -6.63
N VAL A 54 -1.67 -6.79 -5.54
CA VAL A 54 -0.67 -7.86 -5.38
C VAL A 54 -1.09 -8.69 -4.19
N ARG A 55 -1.57 -9.91 -4.48
CA ARG A 55 -2.12 -10.81 -3.47
C ARG A 55 -1.16 -11.95 -3.22
N ARG A 56 -0.92 -12.24 -1.93
CA ARG A 56 -0.10 -13.37 -1.44
C ARG A 56 1.40 -13.28 -1.77
N PHE A 57 1.88 -12.11 -2.16
CA PHE A 57 3.31 -11.81 -2.30
C PHE A 57 3.62 -10.54 -1.51
N SER A 58 4.75 -10.52 -0.81
CA SER A 58 5.32 -9.27 -0.28
C SER A 58 6.10 -8.55 -1.38
N ILE A 59 6.16 -7.22 -1.27
CA ILE A 59 6.84 -6.34 -2.22
C ILE A 59 8.04 -5.70 -1.53
N SER A 60 9.22 -5.82 -2.15
CA SER A 60 10.46 -5.19 -1.66
C SER A 60 10.65 -3.78 -2.21
N SER A 61 10.04 -3.44 -3.34
CA SER A 61 10.13 -2.10 -3.94
C SER A 61 9.58 -1.03 -2.98
N PRO A 62 10.20 0.17 -2.91
CA PRO A 62 9.75 1.25 -2.02
C PRO A 62 8.29 1.67 -2.24
N PHE A 63 7.56 1.97 -1.16
CA PHE A 63 6.15 2.35 -1.25
C PHE A 63 5.94 3.66 -2.04
N CYS A 64 6.89 4.60 -1.98
CA CYS A 64 6.81 5.86 -2.73
C CYS A 64 6.62 5.67 -4.25
N MET A 65 7.05 4.54 -4.80
CA MET A 65 6.84 4.19 -6.22
C MET A 65 5.37 3.98 -6.58
N PHE A 66 4.53 3.71 -5.58
CA PHE A 66 3.11 3.43 -5.75
C PHE A 66 2.24 4.57 -5.21
N ALA A 67 2.85 5.65 -4.71
CA ALA A 67 2.14 6.73 -4.02
C ALA A 67 1.13 7.49 -4.90
N HIS A 68 1.27 7.41 -6.23
CA HIS A 68 0.35 7.99 -7.21
C HIS A 68 -0.87 7.13 -7.53
N ILE A 69 -0.91 5.88 -7.06
CA ILE A 69 -1.94 4.90 -7.42
C ILE A 69 -3.09 4.95 -6.38
N PRO A 70 -4.31 5.31 -6.76
CA PRO A 70 -5.43 5.47 -5.81
C PRO A 70 -5.98 4.14 -5.26
N ASP A 71 -5.91 3.05 -6.02
CA ASP A 71 -6.42 1.72 -5.63
C ASP A 71 -5.27 0.72 -5.45
N LEU A 72 -4.77 0.63 -4.22
CA LEU A 72 -3.75 -0.33 -3.82
C LEU A 72 -4.34 -1.45 -2.98
N LYS A 73 -3.97 -2.70 -3.29
CA LYS A 73 -4.18 -3.84 -2.40
C LYS A 73 -2.91 -4.66 -2.37
N VAL A 74 -1.99 -4.30 -1.47
CA VAL A 74 -0.60 -4.75 -1.50
C VAL A 74 -0.11 -5.18 -0.13
N ILE A 75 0.97 -5.96 -0.13
CA ILE A 75 1.71 -6.36 1.07
C ILE A 75 3.13 -5.85 0.89
N MET A 76 3.55 -4.89 1.70
CA MET A 76 4.87 -4.28 1.64
C MET A 76 5.79 -4.93 2.66
N GLN A 77 7.06 -5.17 2.33
CA GLN A 77 8.02 -5.57 3.35
C GLN A 77 8.29 -4.44 4.34
N THR A 78 8.38 -3.21 3.85
CA THR A 78 8.63 -2.04 4.69
C THR A 78 7.84 -0.86 4.17
N ILE A 79 7.25 -0.11 5.08
CA ILE A 79 6.67 1.20 4.81
C ILE A 79 7.31 2.25 5.72
N TYR A 80 7.40 3.47 5.22
CA TYR A 80 7.94 4.62 5.94
C TYR A 80 6.91 5.73 6.06
N CYS A 81 7.07 6.57 7.08
CA CYS A 81 6.21 7.71 7.34
C CYS A 81 6.14 8.65 6.13
N GLU A 82 7.30 8.97 5.55
CA GLU A 82 7.42 9.90 4.43
C GLU A 82 6.65 9.42 3.20
N ASP A 83 6.68 8.12 2.91
CA ASP A 83 5.97 7.56 1.77
C ASP A 83 4.44 7.64 1.95
N LEU A 84 3.94 7.43 3.18
CA LEU A 84 2.52 7.57 3.49
C LEU A 84 2.06 9.02 3.46
N LEU A 85 2.90 9.95 3.91
CA LEU A 85 2.63 11.39 3.82
C LEU A 85 2.64 11.86 2.37
N LEU A 86 3.54 11.33 1.54
CA LEU A 86 3.55 11.57 0.09
C LEU A 86 2.26 11.05 -0.56
N PHE A 87 1.83 9.83 -0.22
CA PHE A 87 0.54 9.30 -0.69
C PHE A 87 -0.61 10.22 -0.30
N LYS A 88 -0.68 10.64 0.97
CA LYS A 88 -1.69 11.58 1.46
C LYS A 88 -1.71 12.87 0.65
N GLN A 89 -0.54 13.51 0.51
CA GLN A 89 -0.41 14.74 -0.26
C GLN A 89 -0.84 14.53 -1.72
N THR A 90 -0.52 13.39 -2.31
CA THR A 90 -0.89 13.08 -3.70
C THR A 90 -2.40 12.93 -3.86
N MET A 91 -3.07 12.24 -2.93
CA MET A 91 -4.52 12.09 -2.97
C MET A 91 -5.25 13.41 -2.67
N GLU A 92 -4.78 14.20 -1.71
CA GLU A 92 -5.37 15.52 -1.39
C GLU A 92 -5.26 16.54 -2.54
N ASN A 93 -4.31 16.36 -3.45
CA ASN A 93 -4.17 17.15 -4.67
C ASN A 93 -4.90 16.52 -5.89
N SER A 94 -5.65 15.44 -5.67
CA SER A 94 -6.37 14.71 -6.70
C SER A 94 -7.89 14.85 -6.51
N ASP A 95 -8.62 14.81 -7.63
CA ASP A 95 -10.08 14.75 -7.68
C ASP A 95 -10.61 13.30 -7.77
N ILE A 96 -9.77 12.31 -7.46
CA ILE A 96 -10.08 10.88 -7.58
C ILE A 96 -10.33 10.26 -6.19
N ASN A 97 -11.39 9.46 -6.08
CA ASN A 97 -11.60 8.61 -4.90
C ASN A 97 -10.47 7.59 -4.75
N ALA A 98 -9.88 7.50 -3.56
CA ALA A 98 -8.85 6.52 -3.28
C ALA A 98 -9.33 5.53 -2.21
N TYR A 99 -9.06 4.26 -2.46
CA TYR A 99 -9.29 3.19 -1.50
C TYR A 99 -8.14 2.21 -1.57
N SER A 100 -7.30 2.21 -0.55
CA SER A 100 -6.07 1.45 -0.51
C SER A 100 -5.96 0.62 0.77
N GLN A 101 -5.56 -0.64 0.63
CA GLN A 101 -5.28 -1.56 1.73
C GLN A 101 -3.81 -1.99 1.64
N ILE A 102 -3.04 -1.65 2.66
CA ILE A 102 -1.61 -1.91 2.72
C ILE A 102 -1.34 -2.76 3.94
N LEU A 103 -0.93 -4.01 3.72
CA LEU A 103 -0.31 -4.79 4.77
C LEU A 103 1.19 -4.50 4.78
N PHE A 104 1.83 -4.60 5.93
CA PHE A 104 3.26 -4.39 6.04
C PHE A 104 3.94 -5.35 7.02
N GLU A 105 5.20 -5.68 6.73
CA GLU A 105 6.05 -6.44 7.65
C GLU A 105 6.71 -5.54 8.69
N GLN A 106 7.25 -4.41 8.24
CA GLN A 106 7.97 -3.45 9.08
C GLN A 106 7.45 -2.02 8.86
N PHE A 107 7.39 -1.25 9.95
CA PHE A 107 7.11 0.19 9.92
C PHE A 107 8.02 0.90 10.94
N PRO A 108 9.30 1.15 10.58
CA PRO A 108 10.33 1.56 11.54
C PRO A 108 10.05 2.90 12.22
N ASP A 109 9.49 3.87 11.50
CA ASP A 109 9.25 5.25 11.92
C ASP A 109 7.77 5.55 12.20
N LYS A 110 7.02 4.52 12.62
CA LYS A 110 5.58 4.60 12.91
C LYS A 110 5.19 5.71 13.89
N SER A 111 6.01 5.99 14.91
CA SER A 111 5.69 7.01 15.93
C SER A 111 5.64 8.40 15.33
N ARG A 112 6.60 8.70 14.46
CA ARG A 112 6.66 9.94 13.68
C ARG A 112 5.43 10.08 12.78
N PHE A 113 4.94 8.98 12.20
CA PHE A 113 3.72 8.99 11.40
C PHE A 113 2.48 9.30 12.26
N LEU A 114 2.32 8.63 13.41
CA LEU A 114 1.21 8.90 14.33
C LEU A 114 1.19 10.35 14.81
N GLU A 115 2.36 10.92 15.12
CA GLU A 115 2.50 12.34 15.45
C GLU A 115 2.06 13.24 14.29
N ALA A 116 2.52 12.95 13.06
CA ALA A 116 2.18 13.74 11.88
C ALA A 116 0.68 13.75 11.55
N ILE A 117 -0.05 12.66 11.86
CA ILE A 117 -1.50 12.58 11.66
C ILE A 117 -2.32 12.94 12.92
N GLY A 118 -1.68 13.47 13.97
CA GLY A 118 -2.36 13.92 15.19
C GLY A 118 -2.90 12.78 16.09
N LEU A 119 -2.41 11.56 15.90
CA LEU A 119 -2.77 10.36 16.67
C LEU A 119 -1.66 9.92 17.65
N ALA A 120 -0.75 10.81 18.01
CA ALA A 120 0.32 10.51 18.96
C ALA A 120 -0.28 9.92 20.26
N GLU A 121 0.22 8.75 20.69
CA GLU A 121 -0.23 8.16 21.94
C GLU A 121 0.19 9.07 23.09
N ASN A 122 -0.78 9.66 23.80
CA ASN A 122 -0.58 10.49 24.98
C ASN A 122 0.02 9.65 26.13
N GLY A 123 1.33 9.36 26.09
CA GLY A 123 2.16 8.85 27.20
C GLY A 123 1.75 7.54 27.85
N LYS A 124 0.61 6.93 27.47
CA LYS A 124 0.16 5.65 27.97
C LYS A 124 0.85 4.58 27.15
N LYS A 125 1.81 3.89 27.77
CA LYS A 125 2.35 2.60 27.31
C LYS A 125 1.22 1.58 27.19
N SER A 126 0.37 1.73 26.18
CA SER A 126 -0.50 0.63 25.78
C SER A 126 0.32 -0.24 24.86
N VAL A 127 0.54 -1.48 25.27
CA VAL A 127 0.97 -2.58 24.38
C VAL A 127 -0.19 -2.84 23.42
N ARG A 128 -0.54 -1.86 22.59
CA ARG A 128 -1.42 -2.07 21.45
C ARG A 128 -0.57 -2.75 20.41
N VAL A 129 -0.87 -4.02 20.16
CA VAL A 129 -0.39 -4.71 18.97
C VAL A 129 -0.76 -3.81 17.80
N PHE A 130 0.25 -3.17 17.22
CA PHE A 130 0.04 -2.25 16.11
C PHE A 130 -0.46 -3.10 14.94
N PRO A 131 -1.66 -2.84 14.40
CA PRO A 131 -2.22 -3.72 13.41
C PRO A 131 -1.36 -3.68 12.15
N SER A 132 -1.02 -4.86 11.60
CA SER A 132 -0.14 -4.98 10.43
C SER A 132 -0.81 -4.59 9.10
N LYS A 133 -2.01 -3.99 9.18
CA LYS A 133 -2.80 -3.54 8.04
C LYS A 133 -3.25 -2.10 8.25
N LEU A 134 -2.94 -1.28 7.25
CA LEU A 134 -3.35 0.11 7.11
C LEU A 134 -4.41 0.19 5.99
N ILE A 135 -5.52 0.84 6.31
CA ILE A 135 -6.58 1.18 5.35
C ILE A 135 -6.52 2.68 5.13
N LEU A 136 -6.43 3.05 3.87
CA LEU A 136 -6.29 4.40 3.37
C LEU A 136 -7.53 4.72 2.54
N THR A 137 -8.34 5.67 2.98
CA THR A 137 -9.53 6.10 2.23
C THR A 137 -9.47 7.59 2.02
N TYR A 138 -9.70 8.04 0.79
CA TYR A 138 -9.82 9.45 0.44
C TYR A 138 -11.06 9.64 -0.44
N ASP A 139 -11.86 10.63 -0.09
CA ASP A 139 -13.00 11.10 -0.87
C ASP A 139 -12.78 12.61 -1.16
N PRO A 140 -12.68 13.01 -2.45
CA PRO A 140 -12.48 14.40 -2.84
C PRO A 140 -13.54 15.36 -2.29
N ALA A 141 -14.76 14.89 -1.99
CA ALA A 141 -15.81 15.73 -1.41
C ALA A 141 -15.45 16.21 0.01
N TRP A 142 -14.61 15.46 0.74
CA TRP A 142 -14.25 15.77 2.12
C TRP A 142 -12.86 16.39 2.23
N ARG A 143 -12.04 16.29 1.17
CA ARG A 143 -10.66 16.83 1.09
C ARG A 143 -9.79 16.45 2.30
N TYR A 144 -10.04 15.28 2.88
CA TYR A 144 -9.19 14.73 3.93
C TYR A 144 -9.02 13.23 3.72
N MET A 145 -7.86 12.74 4.15
CA MET A 145 -7.54 11.33 4.11
C MET A 145 -7.82 10.64 5.45
N TYR A 146 -8.55 9.52 5.41
CA TYR A 146 -8.81 8.67 6.56
C TYR A 146 -7.80 7.52 6.63
N PHE A 147 -7.26 7.31 7.83
CA PHE A 147 -6.36 6.20 8.16
C PHE A 147 -7.04 5.25 9.16
N GLY A 148 -7.36 4.04 8.71
CA GLY A 148 -7.89 2.97 9.53
C GLY A 148 -6.85 1.88 9.80
N TRP A 149 -6.91 1.26 10.98
CA TRP A 149 -6.04 0.16 11.38
C TRP A 149 -6.87 -1.10 11.63
N LYS A 150 -6.44 -2.26 11.12
CA LYS A 150 -7.11 -3.55 11.33
C LYS A 150 -6.16 -4.70 11.57
#